data_AF-Q9AKS7-F1
#
_entry.id   AF-Q9AKS7-F1
#
_cell.length_a   1.000
_cell.length_b   1.000
_cell.length_c   1.000
_cell.angle_alpha   90.00
_cell.angle_beta   90.00
_cell.angle_gamma   90.00
#
_symmetry.space_group_name_H-M   'P 1'
#
loop_
_entity.id
_entity.type
_entity.pdbx_description
1 polymer ?
#
loop_
_entity_poly.entity_id
_entity_poly.type
_entity_poly.pdbx_seq_one_letter_code
_entity_poly.pdbx_strand_id
1 'polypeptide(L)'
;THHKSPPLPDYEIILQGGSSSCEQIKGTSRVNVPLARRLHSAACDVKVKMKPLECAKGLVRLTSQIESIVDSTKNNLAVEVDIANETKDGRIAVGEGEVSVGDFSHKFSIEGPVVNMYYYRPDAVIRNVPNPVYMQGPQCHDVMMKVPPDNNDLIET
;
A
#
# COMPACT_ATOMS: atom_id res chain seq x y z
N THR A 1 9.74 6.72 42.65
CA THR A 1 8.77 6.96 41.56
C THR A 1 8.67 5.70 40.72
N HIS A 2 7.55 4.99 40.77
CA HIS A 2 7.37 3.73 40.03
C HIS A 2 7.34 3.99 38.53
N HIS A 3 8.43 3.66 37.83
CA HIS A 3 8.42 3.50 36.38
C HIS A 3 7.55 2.28 36.06
N LYS A 4 6.27 2.50 35.75
CA LYS A 4 5.46 1.47 35.10
C LYS A 4 6.08 1.21 33.73
N SER A 5 6.50 -0.03 33.48
CA SER A 5 6.89 -0.49 32.15
C SER A 5 5.73 -0.20 31.19
N PRO A 6 6.00 0.27 29.96
CA PRO A 6 4.95 0.41 28.95
C PRO A 6 4.27 -0.95 28.71
N PRO A 7 2.97 -0.96 28.34
CA PRO A 7 2.30 -2.20 27.99
C PRO A 7 3.06 -2.88 26.85
N LEU A 8 3.23 -4.21 26.97
CA LEU A 8 3.82 -5.00 25.91
C LEU A 8 2.89 -5.00 24.69
N PRO A 9 3.45 -5.07 23.48
CA PRO A 9 2.63 -5.24 22.29
C PRO A 9 1.98 -6.63 22.30
N ASP A 10 0.75 -6.69 21.82
CA ASP A 10 -0.05 -7.92 21.71
C ASP A 10 -0.26 -8.27 20.24
N TYR A 11 0.00 -9.53 19.87
CA TYR A 11 -0.15 -10.03 18.50
C TYR A 11 -0.91 -11.36 18.48
N GLU A 12 -1.80 -11.53 17.50
CA GLU A 12 -2.58 -12.75 17.30
C GLU A 12 -2.56 -13.12 15.81
N ILE A 13 -2.26 -14.39 15.52
CA ILE A 13 -2.29 -14.95 14.15
C ILE A 13 -3.14 -16.22 14.17
N ILE A 14 -4.19 -16.26 13.34
CA ILE A 14 -5.06 -17.43 13.17
C ILE A 14 -4.87 -17.96 11.75
N LEU A 15 -4.31 -19.15 11.63
CA LEU A 15 -4.02 -19.81 10.36
C LEU A 15 -5.19 -20.69 9.92
N GLN A 16 -5.49 -20.71 8.61
CA GLN A 16 -6.36 -21.71 8.03
C GLN A 16 -5.56 -22.99 7.70
N GLY A 17 -6.20 -24.16 7.85
CA GLY A 17 -5.58 -25.45 7.52
C GLY A 17 -5.68 -25.83 6.04
N GLY A 18 -5.13 -26.99 5.68
CA GLY A 18 -5.18 -27.55 4.33
C GLY A 18 -4.20 -26.89 3.38
N SER A 19 -4.64 -26.60 2.15
CA SER A 19 -3.85 -25.88 1.12
C SER A 19 -4.07 -24.36 1.16
N SER A 20 -4.85 -23.86 2.12
CA SER A 20 -5.11 -22.43 2.27
C SER A 20 -3.88 -21.71 2.79
N SER A 21 -3.57 -20.56 2.21
CA SER A 21 -2.59 -19.59 2.72
C SER A 21 -3.26 -18.40 3.41
N CYS A 22 -4.55 -18.48 3.70
CA CYS A 22 -5.30 -17.41 4.34
C CYS A 22 -5.07 -17.37 5.85
N GLU A 23 -4.96 -16.16 6.39
CA GLU A 23 -4.66 -15.91 7.79
C GLU A 23 -5.47 -14.72 8.31
N GLN A 24 -5.72 -14.68 9.62
CA GLN A 24 -6.17 -13.48 10.31
C GLN A 24 -5.04 -12.98 11.21
N ILE A 25 -4.69 -11.71 11.08
CA ILE A 25 -3.61 -11.08 11.85
C ILE A 25 -4.20 -9.92 12.64
N LYS A 26 -3.93 -9.86 13.95
CA LYS A 26 -4.22 -8.71 14.81
C LYS A 26 -2.95 -8.31 15.54
N GLY A 27 -2.76 -7.01 15.70
CA GLY A 27 -1.62 -6.44 16.42
C GLY A 27 -2.03 -5.16 17.11
N THR A 28 -1.69 -5.03 18.39
CA THR A 28 -1.92 -3.81 19.18
C THR A 28 -0.62 -3.42 19.87
N SER A 29 -0.29 -2.13 19.85
CA SER A 29 0.88 -1.61 20.56
C SER A 29 0.61 -0.20 21.05
N ARG A 30 1.14 0.13 22.23
CA ARG A 30 1.09 1.48 22.77
C ARG A 30 2.40 1.79 23.49
N VAL A 31 3.11 2.79 23.00
CA VAL A 31 4.38 3.24 23.60
C VAL A 31 4.24 4.71 23.97
N ASN A 32 4.63 5.04 25.21
CA ASN A 32 4.57 6.40 25.74
C ASN A 32 5.90 7.13 25.48
N VAL A 33 6.27 7.28 24.22
CA VAL A 33 7.43 8.07 23.78
C VAL A 33 6.97 9.17 22.83
N PRO A 34 7.59 10.36 22.83
CA PRO A 34 7.24 11.41 21.89
C PRO A 34 7.48 10.94 20.44
N LEU A 35 6.59 11.34 19.54
CA LEU A 35 6.76 11.10 18.12
C LEU A 35 7.98 11.87 17.60
N ALA A 36 8.70 11.29 16.63
CA ALA A 36 9.86 11.94 16.02
C ALA A 36 9.48 13.15 15.11
N ARG A 37 8.20 13.29 14.74
CA ARG A 37 7.70 14.37 13.86
C ARG A 37 7.47 15.67 14.64
N ARG A 38 7.71 16.82 14.00
CA ARG A 38 7.49 18.17 14.57
C ARG A 38 6.01 18.57 14.73
N LEU A 39 5.08 17.77 14.21
CA LEU A 39 3.63 18.01 14.29
C LEU A 39 3.10 17.31 15.53
N HIS A 40 2.35 18.05 16.36
CA HIS A 40 2.11 17.69 17.77
C HIS A 40 0.95 16.71 17.93
N SER A 41 0.02 16.66 16.97
CA SER A 41 -1.05 15.66 16.93
C SER A 41 -1.20 15.10 15.52
N ALA A 42 -1.06 13.78 15.41
CA ALA A 42 -1.27 13.04 14.18
C ALA A 42 -2.05 11.76 14.49
N ALA A 43 -3.19 11.60 13.82
CA ALA A 43 -3.95 10.35 13.78
C ALA A 43 -4.09 9.91 12.33
N CYS A 44 -4.01 8.61 12.07
CA CYS A 44 -4.16 8.06 10.73
C CYS A 44 -4.78 6.67 10.78
N ASP A 45 -5.81 6.47 9.98
CA ASP A 45 -6.46 5.19 9.75
C ASP A 45 -6.26 4.78 8.29
N VAL A 46 -5.92 3.51 8.08
CA VAL A 46 -5.66 2.94 6.76
C VAL A 46 -6.49 1.69 6.59
N LYS A 47 -7.22 1.60 5.48
CA LYS A 47 -8.05 0.46 5.13
C LYS A 47 -7.78 0.03 3.70
N VAL A 48 -7.30 -1.19 3.54
CA VAL A 48 -7.04 -1.81 2.24
C VAL A 48 -7.95 -3.02 2.08
N LYS A 49 -8.57 -3.16 0.92
CA LYS A 49 -9.40 -4.31 0.54
C LYS A 49 -8.99 -4.80 -0.84
N MET A 50 -9.17 -6.10 -1.04
CA MET A 50 -8.88 -6.75 -2.31
C MET A 50 -9.98 -7.75 -2.61
N LYS A 51 -10.53 -7.72 -3.82
CA LYS A 51 -11.55 -8.69 -4.27
C LYS A 51 -11.25 -9.15 -5.70
N PRO A 52 -11.49 -10.44 -6.02
CA PRO A 52 -11.38 -10.90 -7.40
C PRO A 52 -12.47 -10.26 -8.25
N LEU A 53 -12.12 -9.81 -9.46
CA LEU A 53 -13.08 -9.35 -10.48
C LEU A 53 -13.29 -10.42 -11.55
N GLU A 54 -12.19 -10.91 -12.14
CA GLU A 54 -12.22 -11.92 -13.18
C GLU A 54 -11.15 -12.99 -12.89
N CYS A 55 -11.57 -14.07 -12.21
CA CYS A 55 -10.66 -15.13 -11.78
C CYS A 55 -9.90 -15.79 -12.94
N ALA A 56 -10.53 -15.92 -14.11
CA ALA A 56 -9.93 -16.55 -15.29
C ALA A 56 -8.73 -15.75 -15.83
N LYS A 57 -8.74 -14.42 -15.69
CA LYS A 57 -7.65 -13.53 -16.12
C LYS A 57 -6.75 -13.08 -14.96
N GLY A 58 -7.05 -13.53 -13.74
CA GLY A 58 -6.34 -13.07 -12.53
C GLY A 58 -6.53 -11.58 -12.25
N LEU A 59 -7.61 -10.97 -12.72
CA LEU A 59 -7.91 -9.56 -12.50
C LEU A 59 -8.48 -9.35 -11.09
N VAL A 60 -7.89 -8.42 -10.35
CA VAL A 60 -8.23 -8.14 -8.97
C VAL A 60 -8.48 -6.66 -8.79
N ARG A 61 -9.53 -6.31 -8.03
CA ARG A 61 -9.78 -4.94 -7.59
C ARG A 61 -9.21 -4.72 -6.21
N LEU A 62 -8.32 -3.75 -6.11
CA LEU A 62 -7.79 -3.23 -4.85
C LEU A 62 -8.46 -1.89 -4.56
N THR A 63 -8.94 -1.71 -3.33
CA THR A 63 -9.39 -0.41 -2.83
C THR A 63 -8.60 -0.04 -1.58
N SER A 64 -8.17 1.22 -1.51
CA SER A 64 -7.44 1.79 -0.38
C SER A 64 -8.09 3.08 0.04
N GLN A 65 -8.32 3.24 1.35
CA GLN A 65 -8.82 4.46 1.97
C GLN A 65 -7.89 4.82 3.12
N ILE A 66 -7.35 6.03 3.08
CA ILE A 66 -6.47 6.58 4.10
C ILE A 66 -7.11 7.87 4.61
N GLU A 67 -7.36 7.92 5.91
CA GLU A 67 -7.89 9.10 6.58
C GLU A 67 -6.88 9.54 7.62
N SER A 68 -6.58 10.84 7.68
CA SER A 68 -5.67 11.36 8.69
C SER A 68 -6.10 12.73 9.20
N ILE A 69 -5.69 13.02 10.43
CA ILE A 69 -5.79 14.35 11.03
C ILE A 69 -4.39 14.75 11.44
N VAL A 70 -3.90 15.86 10.91
CA VAL A 70 -2.57 16.41 11.21
C VAL A 70 -2.72 17.87 11.57
N ASP A 71 -2.38 18.23 12.81
CA ASP A 71 -2.53 19.59 13.34
C ASP A 71 -3.92 20.20 13.06
N SER A 72 -4.97 19.39 13.25
CA SER A 72 -6.40 19.70 13.02
C SER A 72 -6.87 19.71 11.56
N THR A 73 -5.96 19.58 10.58
CA THR A 73 -6.32 19.43 9.17
C THR A 73 -6.70 17.98 8.87
N LYS A 74 -7.91 17.77 8.34
CA LYS A 74 -8.36 16.47 7.86
C LYS A 74 -7.85 16.23 6.45
N ASN A 75 -7.27 15.06 6.21
CA ASN A 75 -6.82 14.61 4.90
C ASN A 75 -7.44 13.25 4.57
N ASN A 76 -7.80 13.05 3.32
CA ASN A 76 -8.31 11.77 2.81
C ASN A 76 -7.58 11.39 1.51
N LEU A 77 -7.32 10.11 1.33
CA LEU A 77 -6.92 9.53 0.05
C LEU A 77 -7.75 8.26 -0.18
N ALA A 78 -8.54 8.26 -1.23
CA ALA A 78 -9.30 7.11 -1.69
C ALA A 78 -8.82 6.68 -3.08
N VAL A 79 -8.51 5.40 -3.25
CA VAL A 79 -8.04 4.83 -4.52
C VAL A 79 -8.75 3.51 -4.78
N GLU A 80 -9.24 3.32 -6.00
CA GLU A 80 -9.71 2.05 -6.54
C GLU A 80 -8.90 1.72 -7.78
N VAL A 81 -8.28 0.55 -7.82
CA VAL A 81 -7.40 0.12 -8.91
C VAL A 81 -7.64 -1.34 -9.25
N ASP A 82 -7.74 -1.61 -10.54
CA ASP A 82 -7.82 -2.94 -11.10
C ASP A 82 -6.42 -3.36 -11.56
N ILE A 83 -5.97 -4.52 -11.09
CA ILE A 83 -4.59 -5.01 -11.24
C ILE A 83 -4.62 -6.42 -11.84
N ALA A 84 -3.76 -6.65 -12.83
CA ALA A 84 -3.52 -7.98 -13.40
C ALA A 84 -2.03 -8.17 -13.75
N ASN A 85 -1.55 -9.41 -13.68
CA ASN A 85 -0.23 -9.75 -14.21
C ASN A 85 -0.37 -10.01 -15.71
N GLU A 86 0.43 -9.33 -16.54
CA GLU A 86 0.51 -9.62 -17.98
C GLU A 86 1.48 -10.76 -18.25
N THR A 87 2.58 -10.80 -17.49
CA THR A 87 3.59 -11.85 -17.55
C THR A 87 4.06 -12.18 -16.12
N LYS A 88 5.02 -13.10 -15.98
CA LYS A 88 5.65 -13.38 -14.68
C LYS A 88 6.43 -12.17 -14.11
N ASP A 89 6.86 -11.26 -14.97
CA ASP A 89 7.73 -10.13 -14.63
C ASP A 89 6.98 -8.78 -14.76
N GLY A 90 5.86 -8.73 -15.48
CA GLY A 90 5.10 -7.51 -15.77
C GLY A 90 3.68 -7.52 -15.20
N ARG A 91 3.25 -6.39 -14.65
CA ARG A 91 1.93 -6.15 -14.08
C ARG A 91 1.37 -4.83 -14.59
N ILE A 92 0.08 -4.81 -14.92
CA ILE A 92 -0.62 -3.58 -15.33
C ILE A 92 -1.63 -3.18 -14.26
N ALA A 93 -1.80 -1.87 -14.10
CA ALA A 93 -2.77 -1.27 -13.22
C ALA A 93 -3.55 -0.17 -13.94
N VAL A 94 -4.86 -0.14 -13.74
CA VAL A 94 -5.75 0.95 -14.17
C VAL A 94 -6.64 1.33 -12.99
N GLY A 95 -6.64 2.60 -12.61
CA GLY A 95 -7.37 3.03 -11.43
C GLY A 95 -7.69 4.51 -11.41
N GLU A 96 -8.47 4.87 -10.42
CA GLU A 96 -8.87 6.24 -10.13
C GLU A 96 -8.87 6.50 -8.63
N GLY A 97 -8.79 7.77 -8.27
CA GLY A 97 -8.77 8.18 -6.88
C GLY A 97 -9.09 9.63 -6.69
N GLU A 98 -9.20 9.98 -5.42
CA GLU A 98 -9.44 11.34 -4.94
C GLU A 98 -8.56 11.57 -3.71
N VAL A 99 -7.96 12.76 -3.64
CA VAL A 99 -7.21 13.22 -2.48
C VAL A 99 -7.79 14.53 -2.00
N SER A 100 -7.87 14.71 -0.68
CA SER A 100 -8.31 15.95 -0.06
C SER A 100 -7.43 16.34 1.13
N VAL A 101 -7.28 17.65 1.32
CA VAL A 101 -6.53 18.30 2.40
C VAL A 101 -7.29 19.55 2.80
N GLY A 102 -7.93 19.53 3.98
CA GLY A 102 -8.76 20.64 4.43
C GLY A 102 -9.97 20.86 3.51
N ASP A 103 -10.01 22.03 2.87
CA ASP A 103 -11.04 22.44 1.91
C ASP A 103 -10.69 22.12 0.45
N PHE A 104 -9.42 21.77 0.16
CA PHE A 104 -8.97 21.39 -1.17
C PHE A 104 -9.19 19.90 -1.44
N SER A 105 -9.67 19.55 -2.63
CA SER A 105 -9.63 18.18 -3.15
C SER A 105 -9.44 18.14 -4.66
N HIS A 106 -8.88 17.04 -5.15
CA HIS A 106 -8.85 16.76 -6.58
C HIS A 106 -8.92 15.26 -6.88
N LYS A 107 -9.38 14.94 -8.08
CA LYS A 107 -9.48 13.58 -8.61
C LYS A 107 -8.35 13.29 -9.58
N PHE A 108 -8.03 12.01 -9.72
CA PHE A 108 -7.07 11.55 -10.71
C PHE A 108 -7.47 10.18 -11.24
N SER A 109 -7.02 9.88 -12.45
CA SER A 109 -6.95 8.52 -12.98
C SER A 109 -5.51 8.20 -13.37
N ILE A 110 -5.16 6.92 -13.25
CA ILE A 110 -3.83 6.41 -13.50
C ILE A 110 -3.92 5.09 -14.26
N GLU A 111 -3.04 4.94 -15.23
CA GLU A 111 -2.82 3.71 -15.97
C GLU A 111 -1.32 3.54 -16.14
N GLY A 112 -0.83 2.31 -15.96
CA GLY A 112 0.59 2.07 -16.14
C GLY A 112 1.01 0.64 -15.90
N PRO A 113 1.95 0.11 -16.70
CA PRO A 113 2.64 -1.11 -16.38
C PRO A 113 3.80 -0.89 -15.41
N VAL A 114 4.07 -1.92 -14.63
CA VAL A 114 5.25 -2.07 -13.80
C VAL A 114 5.94 -3.36 -14.21
N VAL A 115 7.22 -3.27 -14.58
CA VAL A 115 8.05 -4.41 -14.96
C VAL A 115 9.16 -4.59 -13.93
N ASN A 116 9.20 -5.77 -13.32
CA ASN A 116 10.21 -6.16 -12.36
C ASN A 116 11.29 -7.00 -13.04
N MET A 117 12.55 -6.58 -12.96
CA MET A 117 13.67 -7.31 -13.54
C MET A 117 14.63 -7.72 -12.44
N TYR A 118 14.84 -9.01 -12.23
CA TYR A 118 15.91 -9.47 -11.34
C TYR A 118 17.25 -9.45 -12.07
N TYR A 119 18.29 -8.93 -11.43
CA TYR A 119 19.66 -9.06 -11.93
C TYR A 119 20.17 -10.48 -11.68
N TYR A 120 20.71 -11.11 -12.72
CA TYR A 120 21.47 -12.36 -12.68
C TYR A 120 20.91 -13.38 -11.66
N ARG A 121 19.89 -14.14 -12.05
CA ARG A 121 19.36 -15.25 -11.24
C ARG A 121 20.00 -16.58 -11.67
N PRO A 122 21.14 -16.99 -11.10
CA PRO A 122 21.77 -18.24 -11.47
C PRO A 122 21.02 -19.44 -10.85
N ASP A 123 20.87 -20.50 -11.63
CA ASP A 123 20.33 -21.79 -11.18
C ASP A 123 21.08 -22.35 -9.96
N ALA A 124 22.38 -22.05 -9.86
CA ALA A 124 23.21 -22.45 -8.73
C ALA A 124 22.71 -21.86 -7.41
N VAL A 125 22.20 -20.62 -7.40
CA VAL A 125 21.62 -20.03 -6.17
C VAL A 125 20.27 -20.67 -5.89
N ILE A 126 19.42 -20.83 -6.92
CA ILE A 126 18.07 -21.38 -6.79
C ILE A 126 18.08 -22.80 -6.20
N ARG A 127 19.04 -23.64 -6.61
CA ARG A 127 19.10 -25.05 -6.16
C ARG A 127 19.81 -25.26 -4.83
N ASN A 128 20.66 -24.32 -4.40
CA ASN A 128 21.49 -24.47 -3.19
C ASN A 128 21.04 -23.60 -2.01
N VAL A 129 20.27 -22.54 -2.24
CA VAL A 129 19.79 -21.66 -1.17
C VAL A 129 18.32 -22.02 -0.86
N PRO A 130 18.03 -22.66 0.29
CA PRO A 130 16.69 -23.19 0.58
C PRO A 130 15.66 -22.08 0.89
N ASN A 131 16.11 -20.91 1.31
CA ASN A 131 15.24 -19.76 1.60
C ASN A 131 15.96 -18.45 1.22
N PRO A 132 15.99 -18.08 -0.08
CA PRO A 132 16.68 -16.87 -0.52
C PRO A 132 15.94 -15.62 -0.03
N VAL A 133 16.68 -14.69 0.60
CA VAL A 133 16.12 -13.45 1.16
C VAL A 133 16.34 -12.27 0.21
N TYR A 134 17.60 -11.99 -0.14
CA TYR A 134 17.95 -10.86 -0.99
C TYR A 134 18.06 -11.29 -2.45
N MET A 135 17.21 -10.73 -3.31
CA MET A 135 17.25 -10.91 -4.76
C MET A 135 17.22 -9.53 -5.42
N GLN A 136 18.37 -9.10 -5.96
CA GLN A 136 18.57 -7.76 -6.49
C GLN A 136 17.91 -7.59 -7.86
N GLY A 137 17.46 -6.37 -8.16
CA GLY A 137 16.86 -6.04 -9.45
C GLY A 137 16.18 -4.67 -9.45
N PRO A 138 16.09 -3.99 -10.61
CA PRO A 138 15.30 -2.78 -10.74
C PRO A 138 13.82 -3.11 -10.99
N GLN A 139 12.99 -2.10 -10.74
CA GLN A 139 11.57 -2.12 -11.08
C GLN A 139 11.23 -0.85 -11.86
N CYS A 140 10.85 -1.02 -13.12
CA CYS A 140 10.55 0.07 -14.03
C CYS A 140 9.06 0.38 -14.00
N HIS A 141 8.72 1.66 -13.84
CA HIS A 141 7.35 2.16 -13.87
C HIS A 141 7.18 3.00 -15.13
N ASP A 142 6.11 2.73 -15.89
CA ASP A 142 5.64 3.61 -16.94
C ASP A 142 4.22 4.04 -16.56
N VAL A 143 3.98 5.35 -16.46
CA VAL A 143 2.79 5.91 -15.81
C VAL A 143 2.18 6.99 -16.67
N MET A 144 0.93 6.76 -17.07
CA MET A 144 0.04 7.76 -17.62
C MET A 144 -0.95 8.18 -16.53
N MET A 145 -0.97 9.47 -16.19
CA MET A 145 -1.89 10.04 -15.20
C MET A 145 -2.71 11.15 -15.84
N LYS A 146 -3.98 11.27 -15.44
CA LYS A 146 -4.88 12.35 -15.86
C LYS A 146 -5.49 13.01 -14.63
N VAL A 147 -5.32 14.32 -14.52
CA VAL A 147 -5.90 15.17 -13.48
C VAL A 147 -6.75 16.24 -14.16
N PRO A 148 -8.06 16.33 -13.87
CA PRO A 148 -8.89 17.42 -14.35
C PRO A 148 -8.44 18.76 -13.75
N PRO A 149 -8.17 19.80 -14.55
CA PRO A 149 -7.86 21.14 -14.02
C PRO A 149 -9.16 21.87 -13.63
N ASP A 150 -9.82 21.39 -12.58
CA ASP A 150 -11.17 21.82 -12.18
C ASP A 150 -11.21 22.98 -11.18
N ASN A 151 -10.04 23.42 -10.67
CA ASN A 151 -9.91 24.55 -9.77
C ASN A 151 -8.62 25.35 -10.04
N ASN A 152 -8.55 26.59 -9.53
CA ASN A 152 -7.43 27.50 -9.78
C ASN A 152 -6.11 26.99 -9.20
N ASP A 153 -6.14 26.32 -8.05
CA ASP A 153 -4.92 25.80 -7.42
C ASP A 153 -4.26 24.72 -8.31
N LEU A 154 -5.07 23.88 -8.98
CA LEU A 154 -4.61 22.90 -9.96
C LEU A 154 -4.14 23.52 -11.28
N ILE A 155 -4.73 24.64 -11.69
CA ILE A 155 -4.34 25.35 -12.92
C ILE A 155 -3.01 26.09 -12.71
N GLU A 156 -2.79 26.62 -11.52
CA GLU A 156 -1.57 27.34 -11.16
C GLU A 156 -0.37 26.40 -10.98
N THR A 157 -0.61 25.17 -10.53
CA THR A 157 0.42 24.13 -10.32
C THR A 157 0.92 23.53 -11.63
#